data_AF-A0A0R2MAY0-F1
#
_entry.id   AF-A0A0R2MAY0-F1
#
_cell.length_a   1.000
_cell.length_b   1.000
_cell.length_c   1.000
_cell.angle_alpha   90.00
_cell.angle_beta   90.00
_cell.angle_gamma   90.00
#
_symmetry.space_group_name_H-M   'P 1'
#
loop_
_entity.id
_entity.type
_entity.pdbx_description
1 polymer ?
#
loop_
_entity_poly.entity_id
_entity_poly.type
_entity_poly.pdbx_seq_one_letter_code
_entity_poly.pdbx_strand_id
1 'polypeptide(L)'
;MKNYVLIQVIAGIYLMIFVAALYFATGVQTGFKLDDNQLIGYGGCGILLVSLVASLFTVKIKLQKGMAVLLTLCCVGLLFNGVNFNEAFWYFILFVVLIPFWMLLETVIFVTQRE
;
A
#
# COMPACT_ATOMS: atom_id res chain seq x y z
N MET A 1 10.81 12.42 -12.35
CA MET A 1 11.56 11.61 -11.36
C MET A 1 11.12 11.88 -9.92
N LYS A 2 11.06 13.15 -9.44
CA LYS A 2 10.63 13.46 -8.05
C LYS A 2 9.28 12.82 -7.68
N ASN A 3 8.28 12.92 -8.56
CA ASN A 3 6.95 12.34 -8.32
C ASN A 3 6.97 10.81 -8.25
N TYR A 4 7.81 10.14 -9.04
CA TYR A 4 7.94 8.69 -8.99
C TYR A 4 8.53 8.19 -7.67
N VAL A 5 9.57 8.87 -7.18
CA VAL A 5 10.16 8.58 -5.86
C VAL A 5 9.15 8.88 -4.74
N LEU A 6 8.37 9.95 -4.86
CA LEU A 6 7.31 10.27 -3.90
C LEU A 6 6.27 9.14 -3.84
N ILE A 7 5.81 8.61 -4.98
CA ILE A 7 4.88 7.47 -5.02
C ILE A 7 5.46 6.23 -4.31
N GLN A 8 6.76 5.95 -4.49
CA GLN A 8 7.45 4.85 -3.79
C GLN A 8 7.49 5.08 -2.27
N VAL A 9 7.78 6.31 -1.84
CA VAL A 9 7.80 6.67 -0.41
C VAL A 9 6.41 6.53 0.20
N ILE A 10 5.37 7.03 -0.48
CA ILE A 10 3.98 6.91 -0.04
C ILE A 10 3.57 5.43 0.07
N ALA A 11 3.89 4.61 -0.93
CA ALA A 11 3.65 3.17 -0.91
C ALA A 11 4.36 2.47 0.26
N GLY A 12 5.61 2.84 0.54
CA GLY A 12 6.38 2.32 1.66
C GLY A 12 5.77 2.68 3.02
N ILE A 13 5.36 3.94 3.20
CA ILE A 13 4.66 4.39 4.41
C ILE A 13 3.34 3.64 4.57
N TYR A 14 2.57 3.51 3.49
CA TYR A 14 1.32 2.75 3.50
C TYR A 14 1.53 1.31 3.92
N LEU A 15 2.52 0.62 3.34
CA LEU A 15 2.88 -0.74 3.69
C LEU A 15 3.19 -0.89 5.19
N MET A 16 4.02 0.01 5.75
CA MET A 16 4.37 -0.03 7.17
C MET A 16 3.14 0.17 8.07
N ILE A 17 2.29 1.14 7.74
CA ILE A 17 1.06 1.42 8.49
C ILE A 17 0.10 0.23 8.39
N PHE A 18 -0.07 -0.36 7.21
CA PHE A 18 -0.99 -1.48 7.02
C PHE A 18 -0.51 -2.74 7.74
N VAL A 19 0.79 -3.02 7.71
CA VAL A 19 1.39 -4.13 8.49
C VAL A 19 1.22 -3.88 9.99
N ALA A 20 1.46 -2.65 10.47
CA ALA A 20 1.23 -2.31 11.88
C ALA A 20 -0.26 -2.48 12.24
N ALA A 21 -1.18 -2.03 11.40
CA ALA A 21 -2.61 -2.19 11.61
C ALA A 21 -3.03 -3.66 11.68
N LEU A 22 -2.51 -4.51 10.79
CA LEU A 22 -2.71 -5.97 10.84
C LEU A 22 -2.14 -6.61 12.10
N TYR A 23 -0.96 -6.15 12.55
CA TYR A 23 -0.31 -6.62 13.77
C TYR A 23 -1.10 -6.24 15.03
N PHE A 24 -1.70 -5.04 15.08
CA PHE A 24 -2.54 -4.65 16.21
C PHE A 24 -3.94 -5.28 16.15
N ALA A 25 -4.44 -5.60 14.95
CA ALA A 25 -5.73 -6.25 14.75
C ALA A 25 -5.81 -7.69 15.32
N THR A 26 -4.69 -8.35 15.60
CA THR A 26 -4.66 -9.73 16.15
C THR A 26 -5.10 -9.82 17.63
N GLY A 27 -5.24 -8.70 18.35
CA GLY A 27 -5.82 -8.62 19.69
C GLY A 27 -4.86 -9.00 20.83
N VAL A 28 -5.42 -9.27 22.03
CA VAL A 28 -4.71 -9.50 23.32
C VAL A 28 -3.67 -10.63 23.27
N GLN A 29 -3.74 -11.50 22.26
CA GLN A 29 -2.65 -12.42 21.94
C GLN A 29 -1.67 -11.72 21.00
N THR A 30 -0.62 -11.13 21.57
CA THR A 30 0.52 -10.58 20.84
C THR A 30 1.11 -11.64 19.90
N GLY A 31 0.87 -11.53 18.59
CA GLY A 31 1.38 -12.48 17.60
C GLY A 31 0.73 -12.37 16.22
N PHE A 32 1.22 -13.17 15.27
CA PHE A 32 0.59 -13.37 13.97
C PHE A 32 -0.58 -14.33 14.12
N LYS A 33 -1.79 -13.78 14.24
CA LYS A 33 -3.02 -14.57 14.07
C LYS A 33 -3.28 -14.64 12.56
N LEU A 34 -3.19 -15.85 12.02
CA LEU A 34 -3.43 -16.13 10.60
C LEU A 34 -4.88 -16.57 10.45
N ASP A 35 -5.82 -15.73 10.88
CA ASP A 35 -7.21 -15.89 10.48
C ASP A 35 -7.34 -15.56 8.98
N ASP A 36 -8.34 -16.13 8.29
CA ASP A 36 -8.42 -16.09 6.82
C ASP A 36 -8.35 -14.66 6.25
N ASN A 37 -8.96 -13.69 6.93
CA ASN A 37 -8.92 -12.28 6.55
C ASN A 37 -7.52 -11.66 6.73
N GLN A 38 -6.81 -12.03 7.79
CA GLN A 38 -5.46 -11.50 8.07
C GLN A 38 -4.42 -12.10 7.13
N LEU A 39 -4.57 -13.38 6.76
CA LEU A 39 -3.70 -14.02 5.76
C LEU A 39 -3.78 -13.28 4.41
N ILE A 40 -4.98 -12.93 3.96
CA ILE A 40 -5.16 -12.17 2.72
C ILE A 40 -4.54 -10.76 2.85
N GLY A 41 -4.72 -10.09 4.00
CA GLY A 41 -4.08 -8.80 4.28
C GLY A 41 -2.55 -8.85 4.22
N TYR A 42 -1.93 -9.84 4.87
CA TYR A 42 -0.47 -10.04 4.81
C TYR A 42 0.00 -10.43 3.40
N GLY A 43 -0.76 -11.26 2.69
CA GLY A 43 -0.50 -11.60 1.29
C GLY A 43 -0.47 -10.36 0.39
N GLY A 44 -1.45 -9.46 0.56
CA GLY A 44 -1.48 -8.17 -0.14
C GLY A 44 -0.29 -7.27 0.21
N CYS A 45 0.14 -7.24 1.47
CA CYS A 45 1.34 -6.53 1.90
C CYS A 45 2.60 -7.11 1.24
N GLY A 46 2.69 -8.44 1.09
CA GLY A 46 3.77 -9.11 0.37
C GLY A 46 3.82 -8.72 -1.11
N ILE A 47 2.67 -8.71 -1.79
CA ILE A 47 2.57 -8.27 -3.20
C ILE A 47 3.00 -6.80 -3.34
N LEU A 48 2.57 -5.93 -2.42
CA LEU A 48 2.96 -4.53 -2.42
C LEU A 48 4.47 -4.37 -2.19
N LEU A 49 5.06 -5.13 -1.27
CA LEU A 49 6.50 -5.11 -1.00
C LEU A 49 7.32 -5.55 -2.23
N VAL A 50 6.95 -6.66 -2.85
CA VAL A 50 7.61 -7.15 -4.07
C VAL A 50 7.51 -6.12 -5.19
N SER A 51 6.32 -5.53 -5.37
CA SER A 51 6.09 -4.48 -6.37
C SER A 51 6.92 -3.22 -6.09
N LEU A 52 7.04 -2.82 -4.81
CA LEU A 52 7.85 -1.69 -4.38
C LEU A 52 9.33 -1.93 -4.67
N VAL A 53 9.86 -3.09 -4.30
CA VAL A 53 11.25 -3.47 -4.57
C VAL A 53 11.52 -3.48 -6.07
N ALA A 54 10.65 -4.12 -6.87
CA ALA A 54 10.78 -4.12 -8.33
C ALA A 54 10.76 -2.70 -8.94
N SER A 55 9.98 -1.79 -8.35
CA SER A 55 9.88 -0.41 -8.82
C SER A 55 11.20 0.37 -8.67
N LEU A 56 12.06 0.01 -7.70
CA LEU A 56 13.35 0.66 -7.46
C LEU A 56 14.36 0.40 -8.58
N PHE A 57 14.27 -0.76 -9.25
CA PHE A 57 15.15 -1.13 -10.37
C PHE A 57 14.65 -0.62 -11.73
N THR A 58 13.52 0.08 -11.75
CA THR A 58 12.86 0.49 -12.99
C THR A 58 13.40 1.82 -13.51
N VAL A 59 14.12 1.79 -14.63
CA VAL A 59 14.83 2.96 -15.19
C VAL A 59 14.06 3.62 -16.35
N LYS A 60 13.24 2.85 -17.09
CA LYS A 60 12.51 3.36 -18.25
C LYS A 60 11.24 4.09 -17.81
N ILE A 61 11.05 5.32 -18.27
CA ILE A 61 9.92 6.18 -17.89
C ILE A 61 8.54 5.55 -18.16
N LYS A 62 8.35 4.87 -19.30
CA LYS A 62 7.11 4.12 -19.59
C LYS A 62 6.83 3.03 -18.57
N LEU A 63 7.89 2.34 -18.13
CA LEU A 63 7.80 1.27 -17.14
C LEU A 63 7.57 1.84 -15.73
N GLN A 64 8.18 3.00 -15.41
CA GLN A 64 7.93 3.73 -14.16
C GLN A 64 6.46 4.14 -14.04
N LYS A 65 5.84 4.63 -15.13
CA LYS A 65 4.40 4.94 -15.15
C LYS A 65 3.55 3.69 -14.89
N GLY A 66 3.89 2.56 -15.52
CA GLY A 66 3.25 1.28 -15.25
C GLY A 66 3.39 0.83 -13.78
N MET A 67 4.59 0.95 -13.21
CA MET A 67 4.84 0.61 -11.80
C MET A 67 4.11 1.53 -10.82
N ALA A 68 4.01 2.83 -11.12
CA ALA A 68 3.23 3.76 -10.31
C ALA A 68 1.74 3.38 -10.25
N VAL A 69 1.17 2.99 -11.39
CA VAL A 69 -0.21 2.47 -11.46
C VAL A 69 -0.33 1.16 -10.69
N LEU A 70 0.59 0.22 -10.86
CA LEU A 70 0.60 -1.05 -10.14
C LEU A 70 0.64 -0.85 -8.62
N LEU A 71 1.55 -0.01 -8.13
CA LEU A 71 1.67 0.31 -6.71
C LEU A 71 0.38 0.94 -6.15
N THR A 72 -0.27 1.80 -6.93
CA THR A 72 -1.56 2.41 -6.54
C THR A 72 -2.66 1.35 -6.46
N LEU A 73 -2.74 0.46 -7.45
CA LEU A 73 -3.71 -0.64 -7.45
C LEU A 73 -3.51 -1.58 -6.26
N CYS A 74 -2.26 -1.87 -5.88
CA CYS A 74 -1.97 -2.65 -4.68
C CYS A 74 -2.47 -1.95 -3.41
N CYS A 75 -2.28 -0.63 -3.29
CA CYS A 75 -2.73 0.13 -2.12
C CYS A 75 -4.26 0.20 -2.04
N VAL A 76 -4.92 0.40 -3.17
CA VAL A 76 -6.40 0.37 -3.28
C VAL A 76 -6.95 -1.03 -2.99
N GLY A 77 -6.32 -2.08 -3.49
CA GLY A 77 -6.72 -3.46 -3.20
C GLY A 77 -6.62 -3.80 -1.71
N LEU A 78 -5.55 -3.34 -1.05
CA LEU A 78 -5.40 -3.46 0.41
C LEU A 78 -6.46 -2.67 1.18
N LEU A 79 -6.83 -1.47 0.73
CA LEU A 79 -7.90 -0.67 1.34
C LEU A 79 -9.22 -1.44 1.40
N PHE A 80 -9.61 -2.11 0.31
CA PHE A 80 -10.83 -2.92 0.27
C PHE A 80 -10.77 -4.15 1.20
N ASN A 81 -9.58 -4.67 1.47
CA ASN A 81 -9.38 -5.73 2.44
C ASN A 81 -9.49 -5.20 3.89
N GLY A 82 -9.01 -3.97 4.10
CA GLY A 82 -8.96 -3.27 5.38
C GLY A 82 -10.30 -3.12 6.12
N VAL A 83 -11.40 -3.06 5.38
CA VAL A 83 -12.75 -2.77 5.92
C VAL A 83 -13.30 -3.91 6.78
N ASN A 84 -12.75 -5.12 6.65
CA ASN A 84 -13.24 -6.31 7.37
C ASN A 84 -12.54 -6.56 8.72
N PHE A 85 -11.62 -5.68 9.16
CA PHE A 85 -10.83 -5.91 10.37
C PHE A 85 -11.46 -5.33 11.66
N ASN A 86 -11.04 -5.92 12.78
CA ASN A 86 -11.48 -5.64 14.16
C ASN A 86 -11.23 -4.18 14.61
N GLU A 87 -11.81 -3.77 15.75
CA GLU A 87 -11.71 -2.43 16.36
C GLU A 87 -10.28 -1.88 16.47
N ALA A 88 -9.27 -2.72 16.75
CA ALA A 88 -7.88 -2.25 16.82
C ALA A 88 -7.32 -1.77 15.46
N PHE A 89 -7.88 -2.25 14.33
CA PHE A 89 -7.55 -1.73 13.00
C PHE A 89 -8.09 -0.31 12.80
N TRP A 90 -9.20 0.05 13.47
CA TRP A 90 -9.84 1.35 13.33
C TRP A 90 -8.97 2.51 13.83
N TYR A 91 -8.02 2.27 14.74
CA TYR A 91 -7.04 3.30 15.11
C TYR A 91 -6.19 3.79 13.93
N PHE A 92 -6.06 2.97 12.88
CA PHE A 92 -5.30 3.27 11.67
C PHE A 92 -6.19 3.70 10.50
N ILE A 93 -7.52 3.73 10.66
CA ILE A 93 -8.47 3.92 9.55
C ILE A 93 -8.24 5.23 8.79
N LEU A 94 -7.91 6.30 9.53
CA LEU A 94 -7.62 7.60 8.94
C LEU A 94 -6.49 7.50 7.91
N PHE A 95 -5.40 6.81 8.27
CA PHE A 95 -4.24 6.63 7.40
C PHE A 95 -4.50 5.60 6.31
N VAL A 96 -5.17 4.49 6.63
CA VAL A 96 -5.51 3.44 5.67
C VAL A 96 -6.39 3.99 4.54
N VAL A 97 -7.30 4.91 4.85
CA VAL A 97 -8.18 5.54 3.86
C VAL A 97 -7.47 6.68 3.11
N LEU A 98 -6.84 7.62 3.81
CA LEU A 98 -6.30 8.83 3.18
C LEU A 98 -5.09 8.57 2.28
N ILE A 99 -4.21 7.64 2.65
CA ILE A 99 -2.96 7.41 1.92
C ILE A 99 -3.19 6.89 0.50
N PRO A 100 -4.08 5.89 0.25
CA PRO A 100 -4.43 5.48 -1.12
C PRO A 100 -4.99 6.62 -1.98
N PHE A 101 -5.77 7.55 -1.40
CA PHE A 101 -6.26 8.72 -2.15
C PHE A 101 -5.14 9.68 -2.51
N TRP A 102 -4.22 9.97 -1.58
CA TRP A 102 -3.06 10.80 -1.88
C TRP A 102 -2.19 10.14 -2.95
N MET A 103 -1.94 8.84 -2.82
CA MET A 103 -1.19 8.07 -3.80
C MET A 103 -1.83 8.10 -5.19
N LEU A 104 -3.16 7.95 -5.26
CA LEU A 104 -3.90 8.05 -6.51
C LEU A 104 -3.69 9.41 -7.19
N LEU A 105 -3.75 10.50 -6.42
CA LEU A 105 -3.55 11.85 -6.93
C LEU A 105 -2.13 12.02 -7.50
N GLU A 106 -1.10 11.59 -6.77
CA GLU A 106 0.29 11.65 -7.24
C GLU A 106 0.52 10.80 -8.50
N THR A 107 -0.09 9.61 -8.55
CA THR A 107 -0.02 8.72 -9.71
C THR A 107 -0.69 9.33 -10.93
N VAL A 108 -1.86 9.95 -10.79
CA VAL A 108 -2.55 10.64 -11.89
C VAL A 108 -1.68 11.78 -12.42
N ILE A 109 -1.11 12.61 -11.55
CA ILE A 109 -0.21 13.70 -11.94
C ILE A 109 1.00 13.15 -12.70
N PHE A 110 1.63 12.09 -12.18
CA PHE A 110 2.83 11.51 -12.79
C PHE A 110 2.55 10.85 -14.15
N VAL A 111 1.42 10.17 -14.30
CA VAL A 111 1.04 9.50 -15.55
C VAL A 111 0.67 10.52 -16.63
N THR A 112 -0.04 11.59 -16.26
CA THR A 112 -0.54 12.63 -17.19
C THR A 112 0.53 13.64 -17.62
N GLN A 113 1.62 13.80 -16.87
CA GLN A 113 2.77 14.59 -17.31
C GLN A 113 3.35 14.01 -18.62
N ARG A 114 3.39 14.83 -19.67
CA ARG A 114 4.11 14.52 -20.92
C ARG A 114 5.62 14.59 -20.64
N GLU A 115 6.36 13.64 -21.22
CA GLU A 115 7.82 13.53 -21.14
C GLU A 115 8.53 14.78 -21.67
#